data_AF-A0A8I0NYP8-F1
#
_entry.id   AF-A0A8I0NYP8-F1
#
_cell.length_a   1.000
_cell.length_b   1.000
_cell.length_c   1.000
_cell.angle_alpha   90.00
_cell.angle_beta   90.00
_cell.angle_gamma   90.00
#
_symmetry.space_group_name_H-M   'P 1'
#
loop_
_entity.id
_entity.type
_entity.pdbx_description
1 polymer ?
#
loop_
_entity_poly.entity_id
_entity_poly.type
_entity_poly.pdbx_seq_one_letter_code
_entity_poly.pdbx_strand_id
1 'polypeptide(L)' 'MGFLYLAWKGVLGILGFCIALNIRDAAYRIYEFFTSRGPFAPGPGFSPLVIRIVGALIGAVSTWSFVSGLTS' A
#
# COMPACT_ATOMS: atom_id res chain seq x y z
N MET A 1 15.41 -14.86 -9.71
CA MET A 1 14.45 -14.45 -8.65
C MET A 1 13.57 -15.65 -8.32
N GLY A 2 13.34 -15.98 -7.04
CA GLY A 2 12.47 -17.11 -6.68
C GLY A 2 11.00 -16.79 -6.97
N PHE A 3 10.21 -17.79 -7.37
CA PHE A 3 8.76 -17.63 -7.65
C PHE A 3 7.99 -16.98 -6.49
N LEU A 4 8.30 -17.37 -5.26
CA LEU A 4 7.68 -16.82 -4.05
C LEU A 4 7.91 -15.31 -3.90
N TYR A 5 9.09 -14.82 -4.27
CA TYR A 5 9.41 -13.39 -4.23
C TYR A 5 8.56 -12.58 -5.21
N LEU A 6 8.37 -13.10 -6.43
CA LEU A 6 7.52 -12.47 -7.44
C LEU A 6 6.05 -12.49 -7.00
N ALA A 7 5.55 -13.63 -6.52
CA ALA A 7 4.20 -13.73 -5.98
C ALA A 7 3.93 -12.68 -4.89
N TRP A 8 4.90 -12.44 -4.00
CA TRP A 8 4.78 -11.43 -2.97
C TRP A 8 4.67 -10.00 -3.52
N LYS A 9 5.42 -9.67 -4.58
CA LYS A 9 5.30 -8.37 -5.27
C LYS A 9 3.91 -8.18 -5.88
N GLY A 10 3.33 -9.23 -6.47
CA GLY A 10 1.95 -9.21 -6.96
C GLY A 10 0.93 -8.94 -5.84
N VAL A 11 1.05 -9.63 -4.71
CA VAL A 11 0.18 -9.42 -3.53
C VAL A 11 0.30 -7.99 -2.99
N LEU A 12 1.51 -7.46 -2.86
CA LEU A 12 1.73 -6.07 -2.43
C LEU A 12 1.14 -5.06 -3.43
N GLY A 13 1.20 -5.37 -4.73
CA GLY A 13 0.55 -4.58 -5.78
C GLY A 13 -0.95 -4.47 -5.55
N ILE A 14 -1.61 -5.61 -5.36
CA ILE A 14 -3.06 -5.68 -5.11
C ILE A 14 -3.41 -4.92 -3.83
N LEU A 15 -2.69 -5.17 -2.73
CA LEU A 15 -2.95 -4.50 -1.44
C LEU A 15 -2.78 -2.98 -1.54
N GLY A 16 -1.74 -2.51 -2.25
CA GLY A 16 -1.53 -1.09 -2.50
C GLY A 16 -2.71 -0.45 -3.22
N PHE A 17 -3.21 -1.08 -4.29
CA PHE A 17 -4.38 -0.57 -5.00
C PHE A 17 -5.67 -0.63 -4.17
N CYS A 18 -5.87 -1.67 -3.35
CA CYS A 18 -6.99 -1.72 -2.42
C CYS A 18 -6.99 -0.53 -1.44
N ILE A 19 -5.81 -0.14 -0.95
CA ILE A 19 -5.65 1.04 -0.10
C ILE A 19 -5.91 2.33 -0.90
N ALA A 20 -5.37 2.44 -2.11
CA ALA A 20 -5.55 3.61 -2.99
C ALA A 20 -7.03 3.89 -3.31
N LEU A 21 -7.76 2.82 -3.64
CA LEU A 21 -9.19 2.85 -3.94
C LEU A 21 -10.06 2.92 -2.67
N ASN A 22 -9.45 2.97 -1.49
CA ASN A 22 -10.13 3.02 -0.19
C ASN A 22 -11.15 1.89 -0.01
N ILE A 23 -10.81 0.68 -0.46
CA ILE A 23 -11.69 -0.49 -0.32
C ILE A 23 -11.93 -0.76 1.17
N ARG A 24 -13.21 -0.88 1.57
CA ARG A 24 -13.63 -1.08 2.96
C ARG A 24 -13.10 0.00 3.92
N ASP A 25 -13.00 1.23 3.43
CA ASP A 25 -12.48 2.37 4.18
C ASP A 25 -11.09 2.14 4.77
N ALA A 26 -10.27 1.34 4.07
CA ALA A 26 -8.94 0.98 4.53
C ALA A 26 -8.09 2.20 4.91
N ALA A 27 -8.13 3.30 4.14
CA ALA A 27 -7.34 4.48 4.44
C ALA A 27 -7.77 5.15 5.75
N TYR A 28 -9.07 5.19 6.04
CA TYR A 28 -9.60 5.73 7.29
C TYR A 28 -9.29 4.83 8.47
N ARG A 29 -9.38 3.51 8.31
CA ARG A 29 -9.01 2.55 9.39
C ARG A 29 -7.53 2.59 9.71
N ILE A 30 -6.68 2.77 8.70
CA ILE A 30 -5.24 2.97 8.88
C ILE A 30 -4.99 4.30 9.58
N TYR A 31 -5.64 5.37 9.13
CA TYR A 31 -5.54 6.69 9.77
C TYR A 31 -5.94 6.64 11.25
N GLU A 32 -7.08 6.03 11.56
CA GLU A 32 -7.60 5.87 12.91
C GLU A 32 -6.63 5.05 13.76
N PHE A 33 -6.08 3.95 13.23
CA PHE A 33 -5.07 3.15 13.93
C PHE A 33 -3.85 3.99 14.32
N PHE A 34 -3.27 4.74 13.38
CA PHE A 34 -2.10 5.57 13.66
C PHE A 34 -2.42 6.72 14.64
N THR A 35 -3.64 7.26 14.58
CA THR A 35 -4.04 8.38 15.46
C THR A 35 -4.39 7.92 16.87
N SER A 36 -4.94 6.71 17.03
CA SER A 36 -5.46 6.23 18.33
C SER A 36 -4.59 5.18 19.03
N ARG A 37 -3.81 4.40 18.27
CA ARG A 37 -3.06 3.24 18.77
C ARG A 37 -1.61 3.21 18.27
N GLY A 38 -1.24 4.13 17.39
CA GLY A 38 0.10 4.20 16.81
C GLY A 38 1.14 4.57 17.86
N PRO A 39 2.35 3.99 17.80
CA PRO A 39 3.47 4.39 18.67
C PRO A 39 3.97 5.81 18.36
N PHE A 40 3.59 6.37 17.22
CA PHE A 40 3.94 7.71 16.78
C PHE A 40 2.68 8.50 16.46
N ALA A 41 2.54 9.68 17.06
CA ALA A 41 1.46 10.59 16.73
C ALA A 41 1.62 11.06 15.27
N PRO A 42 0.57 10.97 14.45
CA PRO A 42 0.64 11.42 13.07
C PRO A 42 0.91 12.92 13.00
N GLY A 43 1.93 13.30 12.23
CA GLY A 43 2.35 14.70 12.07
C GLY A 43 1.38 15.54 11.23
N PRO A 44 1.63 16.86 11.14
CA PRO A 44 0.83 17.77 10.31
C PRO A 44 0.73 17.27 8.86
N GLY A 45 -0.48 17.25 8.31
CA GLY A 45 -0.73 16.80 6.93
C GLY A 45 -0.97 15.30 6.78
N PHE A 46 -0.77 14.48 7.82
CA PHE A 46 -1.20 13.09 7.80
C PHE A 46 -2.73 13.03 7.69
N SER A 47 -3.22 12.36 6.65
CA SER A 47 -4.65 12.26 6.35
C SER A 47 -4.93 10.99 5.55
N PRO A 48 -6.18 10.54 5.49
CA PRO A 48 -6.59 9.43 4.64
C PRO A 48 -6.17 9.60 3.17
N LEU A 49 -6.11 10.83 2.67
CA LEU A 49 -5.69 11.13 1.31
C LEU A 49 -4.21 10.75 1.08
N VAL A 50 -3.32 11.12 2.01
CA VAL A 50 -1.90 10.76 1.94
C VAL A 50 -1.73 9.25 1.95
N ILE A 51 -2.48 8.53 2.78
CA ILE A 51 -2.44 7.06 2.85
C ILE A 51 -2.86 6.44 1.51
N ARG A 52 -3.87 6.99 0.83
CA ARG A 52 -4.30 6.52 -0.49
C ARG A 52 -3.23 6.75 -1.56
N ILE A 53 -2.57 7.91 -1.55
CA ILE A 53 -1.45 8.19 -2.48
C ILE A 53 -0.32 7.18 -2.26
N VAL A 54 0.05 6.93 -1.00
CA VAL A 54 1.06 5.93 -0.67
C VAL A 54 0.65 4.55 -1.15
N GLY A 55 -0.62 4.15 -0.93
CA GLY A 55 -1.18 2.93 -1.48
C GLY A 55 -1.04 2.83 -3.00
N ALA A 56 -1.34 3.91 -3.73
CA ALA A 56 -1.22 3.95 -5.19
C ALA A 56 0.22 3.76 -5.66
N LEU A 57 1.18 4.42 -5.00
CA LEU A 57 2.61 4.29 -5.28
C LEU A 57 3.11 2.86 -5.01
N ILE A 58 2.76 2.29 -3.85
CA ILE A 58 3.11 0.90 -3.51
C ILE A 58 2.52 -0.06 -4.53
N GLY A 59 1.24 0.13 -4.90
CA GLY A 59 0.53 -0.66 -5.89
C GLY A 59 1.25 -0.66 -7.23
N ALA A 60 1.56 0.54 -7.75
CA ALA A 60 2.24 0.72 -9.03
C ALA A 60 3.66 0.12 -9.03
N VAL A 61 4.50 0.45 -8.03
CA VAL A 61 5.90 -0.02 -7.96
C VAL A 61 5.98 -1.54 -7.80
N SER A 62 5.11 -2.13 -6.97
CA SER A 62 5.11 -3.57 -6.73
C SER A 62 4.60 -4.33 -7.95
N THR A 63 3.58 -3.80 -8.63
CA THR A 63 3.08 -4.37 -9.89
C THR A 63 4.12 -4.28 -11.00
N TRP A 64 4.79 -3.14 -11.14
CA TRP A 64 5.89 -2.99 -12.10
C TRP A 64 7.00 -4.00 -11.84
N SER A 65 7.46 -4.10 -10.60
CA SER A 65 8.49 -5.07 -10.19
C SER A 65 8.08 -6.52 -10.47
N PHE A 66 6.80 -6.83 -10.27
CA PHE A 66 6.25 -8.16 -10.56
C PHE A 66 6.27 -8.46 -12.06
N VAL A 67 5.72 -7.55 -12.87
CA VAL A 67 5.67 -7.69 -14.33
C VAL A 67 7.08 -7.78 -14.92
N SER A 68 7.98 -6.87 -14.54
CA SER A 68 9.37 -6.91 -15.01
C SER A 68 10.06 -8.23 -14.67
N GLY A 69 9.79 -8.79 -13.49
CA GLY A 69 10.36 -10.07 -13.07
C GLY A 69 9.74 -11.30 -13.74
N LEU A 70 8.54 -11.18 -14.32
CA LEU A 70 7.94 -12.24 -15.16
C LEU A 70 8.41 -12.17 -16.62
N THR A 71 8.79 -10.98 -17.10
CA THR A 71 9.22 -10.75 -18.48
C THR A 71 10.73 -10.79 -18.69
N SER A 72 11.50 -10.98 -17.60
CA SER A 72 12.97 -11.13 -17.63
C SER A 72 13.37 -12.59 -17.63
#